data_AF-A0A6P2DGI4-F1
#
_entry.id   AF-A0A6P2DGI4-F1
#
_cell.length_a   1.000
_cell.length_b   1.000
_cell.length_c   1.000
_cell.angle_alpha   90.00
_cell.angle_beta   90.00
_cell.angle_gamma   90.00
#
_symmetry.space_group_name_H-M   'P 1'
#
loop_
_entity.id
_entity.type
_entity.pdbx_description
1 polymer ?
#
loop_
_entity_poly.entity_id
_entity_poly.type
_entity_poly.pdbx_seq_one_letter_code
_entity_poly.pdbx_strand_id
1 'polypeptide(L)'
;MPVQIFTVESQPFAENSYVVWKDGSPDAFVIDPGFEPDLILEALAERDLKLVAIVCTHGHCDHIAGNAALKQAHPDVPIIIGAGDAAMLTDSTQNLSAPFGFDITSPPADRTVSEGETLTVAGLALDVFEIPGHSPGHVVYVIRETQPTTVLGGDVLFRGSVGRTDFPGGSHEQLKSGIRRVLWALPDNTVVYPGHGPVTTVGHEKRTNPFVAD
;
A
#
# COMPACT_ATOMS: atom_id res chain seq x y z
N MET A 1 3.62 -9.71 20.08
CA MET A 1 4.98 -9.48 19.56
C MET A 1 4.92 -8.21 18.73
N PRO A 2 5.92 -7.32 18.79
CA PRO A 2 5.88 -6.07 18.05
C PRO A 2 5.83 -6.33 16.54
N VAL A 3 5.13 -5.47 15.81
CA VAL A 3 5.13 -5.49 14.35
C VAL A 3 6.40 -4.83 13.85
N GLN A 4 7.07 -5.47 12.90
CA GLN A 4 8.25 -4.98 12.22
C GLN A 4 7.86 -4.61 10.79
N ILE A 5 8.43 -3.50 10.32
CA ILE A 5 8.22 -2.99 8.96
C ILE A 5 9.59 -2.62 8.40
N PHE A 6 9.94 -3.19 7.26
CA PHE A 6 11.15 -2.86 6.52
C PHE A 6 10.77 -2.26 5.16
N THR A 7 11.39 -1.14 4.82
CA THR A 7 11.08 -0.40 3.60
C THR A 7 12.14 -0.69 2.54
N VAL A 8 11.66 -0.98 1.33
CA VAL A 8 12.47 -0.99 0.11
C VAL A 8 11.99 0.18 -0.74
N GLU A 9 12.87 1.18 -0.96
CA GLU A 9 12.55 2.30 -1.84
C GLU A 9 12.92 1.93 -3.30
N SER A 10 11.91 1.86 -4.16
CA SER A 10 12.03 1.45 -5.56
C SER A 10 12.26 2.63 -6.50
N GLN A 11 13.30 2.55 -7.33
CA GLN A 11 13.55 3.52 -8.41
C GLN A 11 12.82 3.09 -9.70
N PRO A 12 12.42 4.01 -10.59
CA PRO A 12 12.75 5.44 -10.62
C PRO A 12 11.73 6.35 -9.90
N PHE A 13 10.67 5.79 -9.31
CA PHE A 13 9.58 6.58 -8.73
C PHE A 13 9.76 6.93 -7.24
N ALA A 14 10.80 6.38 -6.59
CA ALA A 14 11.00 6.46 -5.15
C ALA A 14 9.74 5.98 -4.39
N GLU A 15 9.19 4.85 -4.84
CA GLU A 15 8.04 4.16 -4.23
C GLU A 15 8.51 3.33 -3.03
N ASN A 16 7.73 3.26 -1.97
CA ASN A 16 8.04 2.54 -0.75
C ASN A 16 7.25 1.22 -0.67
N SER A 17 7.89 0.13 -1.06
CA SER A 17 7.37 -1.20 -0.75
C SER A 17 7.68 -1.57 0.70
N TYR A 18 6.75 -2.25 1.39
CA TYR A 18 6.92 -2.62 2.81
C TYR A 18 6.88 -4.12 3.04
N VAL A 19 7.96 -4.69 3.60
CA VAL A 19 7.95 -6.04 4.18
C VAL A 19 7.46 -5.94 5.62
N VAL A 20 6.35 -6.61 5.94
CA VAL A 20 5.67 -6.52 7.24
C VAL A 20 5.54 -7.89 7.89
N TRP A 21 5.96 -8.00 9.16
CA TRP A 21 5.85 -9.24 9.93
C TRP A 21 5.70 -8.97 11.43
N LYS A 22 5.31 -10.00 12.20
CA LYS A 22 5.39 -9.98 13.67
C LYS A 22 6.77 -10.45 14.09
N ASP A 23 7.43 -9.74 14.99
CA ASP A 23 8.71 -10.17 15.57
C ASP A 23 8.60 -11.60 16.12
N GLY A 24 9.60 -12.45 15.83
CA GLY A 24 9.59 -13.88 16.16
C GLY A 24 8.66 -14.79 15.33
N SER A 25 7.89 -14.24 14.37
CA SER A 25 7.11 -15.01 13.39
C SER A 25 7.91 -15.15 12.08
N PRO A 26 7.91 -16.34 11.43
CA PRO A 26 8.51 -16.48 10.11
C PRO A 26 7.62 -15.88 9.00
N ASP A 27 6.30 -15.79 9.22
CA ASP A 27 5.38 -15.33 8.18
C ASP A 27 5.45 -13.80 8.01
N ALA A 28 5.56 -13.35 6.76
CA ALA A 28 5.57 -11.94 6.37
C ALA A 28 4.67 -11.70 5.14
N PHE A 29 4.18 -10.47 4.98
CA PHE A 29 3.57 -10.02 3.73
C PHE A 29 4.28 -8.79 3.19
N VAL A 30 4.12 -8.54 1.90
CA VAL A 30 4.67 -7.35 1.23
C VAL A 30 3.53 -6.45 0.81
N ILE A 31 3.60 -5.17 1.17
CA ILE A 31 2.78 -4.10 0.61
C ILE A 31 3.45 -3.54 -0.63
N ASP A 32 2.65 -3.35 -1.68
CA ASP A 32 2.98 -2.60 -2.89
C ASP A 32 4.37 -2.93 -3.48
N PRO A 33 4.63 -4.16 -3.97
CA PRO A 33 5.92 -4.51 -4.55
C PRO A 33 6.20 -3.68 -5.81
N GLY A 34 7.12 -2.72 -5.70
CA GLY A 34 7.53 -1.84 -6.77
C GLY A 34 8.61 -2.41 -7.68
N PHE A 35 9.41 -1.51 -8.27
CA PHE A 35 10.38 -1.83 -9.32
C PHE A 35 11.65 -2.56 -8.87
N GLU A 36 11.85 -2.77 -7.57
CA GLU A 36 13.03 -3.46 -7.01
C GLU A 36 12.68 -4.82 -6.36
N PRO A 37 12.06 -5.79 -7.08
CA PRO A 37 11.61 -7.05 -6.49
C PRO A 37 12.78 -7.89 -5.93
N ASP A 38 13.97 -7.79 -6.51
CA ASP A 38 15.15 -8.50 -6.01
C ASP A 38 15.54 -8.03 -4.61
N LEU A 39 15.48 -6.72 -4.33
CA LEU A 39 15.75 -6.18 -2.99
C LEU A 39 14.69 -6.61 -1.98
N ILE A 40 13.43 -6.78 -2.41
CA ILE A 40 12.35 -7.31 -1.56
C ILE A 40 12.62 -8.78 -1.21
N LEU A 41 13.00 -9.60 -2.21
CA LEU A 41 13.33 -11.00 -2.02
C LEU A 41 14.58 -11.19 -1.14
N GLU A 42 15.60 -10.35 -1.33
CA GLU A 42 16.78 -10.30 -0.45
C GLU A 42 16.39 -9.93 0.98
N ALA A 43 15.54 -8.92 1.17
CA ALA A 43 15.08 -8.51 2.49
C ALA A 43 14.35 -9.64 3.24
N LEU A 44 13.51 -10.40 2.53
CA LEU A 44 12.85 -11.60 3.07
C LEU A 44 13.87 -12.68 3.45
N ALA A 45 14.83 -12.98 2.57
CA ALA A 45 15.83 -14.01 2.78
C ALA A 45 16.78 -13.70 3.95
N GLU A 46 17.27 -12.47 4.06
CA GLU A 46 18.15 -12.03 5.15
C GLU A 46 17.52 -12.14 6.54
N ARG A 47 16.19 -12.08 6.61
CA ARG A 47 15.40 -12.13 7.84
C ARG A 47 14.78 -13.50 8.11
N ASP A 48 15.07 -14.49 7.27
CA ASP A 48 14.47 -15.83 7.32
C ASP A 48 12.93 -15.78 7.33
N LEU A 49 12.37 -14.89 6.51
CA LEU A 49 10.93 -14.66 6.39
C LEU A 49 10.33 -15.44 5.23
N LYS A 50 9.19 -16.06 5.49
CA LYS A 50 8.32 -16.69 4.51
C LYS A 50 7.27 -15.69 4.05
N LEU A 51 7.26 -15.38 2.76
CA LEU A 51 6.19 -14.60 2.14
C LEU A 51 4.87 -15.39 2.16
N VAL A 52 3.80 -14.79 2.70
CA VAL A 52 2.46 -15.41 2.77
C VAL A 52 1.38 -14.62 2.05
N ALA A 53 1.62 -13.35 1.67
CA ALA A 53 0.75 -12.57 0.79
C ALA A 53 1.51 -11.41 0.14
N ILE A 54 1.05 -11.03 -1.05
CA ILE A 54 1.32 -9.74 -1.69
C ILE A 54 0.03 -8.93 -1.56
N VAL A 55 0.12 -7.73 -1.01
CA VAL A 55 -1.06 -6.90 -0.71
C VAL A 55 -0.86 -5.53 -1.33
N CYS A 56 -1.76 -5.10 -2.19
CA CYS A 56 -1.65 -3.85 -2.92
C CYS A 56 -2.69 -2.84 -2.43
N THR A 57 -2.25 -1.62 -2.13
CA THR A 57 -3.12 -0.50 -1.78
C THR A 57 -3.93 -0.03 -2.97
N HIS A 58 -3.32 -0.03 -4.16
CA HIS A 58 -3.95 0.37 -5.41
C HIS A 58 -3.20 -0.18 -6.64
N GLY A 59 -3.73 0.11 -7.83
CA GLY A 59 -3.32 -0.53 -9.08
C GLY A 59 -2.28 0.19 -9.93
N HIS A 60 -1.60 1.24 -9.45
CA HIS A 60 -0.60 1.96 -10.27
C HIS A 60 0.72 1.19 -10.39
N CYS A 61 1.38 1.38 -11.54
CA CYS A 61 2.48 0.54 -11.99
C CYS A 61 3.67 0.47 -11.02
N ASP A 62 4.00 1.56 -10.34
CA ASP A 62 5.09 1.65 -9.39
C ASP A 62 4.83 0.91 -8.08
N HIS A 63 3.58 0.57 -7.78
CA HIS A 63 3.18 -0.24 -6.62
C HIS A 63 2.95 -1.72 -6.95
N ILE A 64 2.99 -2.10 -8.23
CA ILE A 64 2.67 -3.47 -8.68
C ILE A 64 3.75 -4.10 -9.57
N ALA A 65 4.79 -3.34 -9.94
CA ALA A 65 5.83 -3.78 -10.87
C ALA A 65 6.54 -5.08 -10.43
N GLY A 66 6.66 -5.30 -9.11
CA GLY A 66 7.31 -6.46 -8.52
C GLY A 66 6.40 -7.68 -8.36
N ASN A 67 5.08 -7.54 -8.53
CA ASN A 67 4.12 -8.62 -8.28
C ASN A 67 4.44 -9.90 -9.05
N ALA A 68 4.79 -9.77 -10.34
CA ALA A 68 5.11 -10.90 -11.20
C ALA A 68 6.35 -11.67 -10.70
N ALA A 69 7.41 -10.96 -10.31
CA ALA A 69 8.65 -11.54 -9.82
C ALA A 69 8.43 -12.25 -8.47
N LEU A 70 7.72 -11.62 -7.53
CA LEU A 70 7.40 -12.24 -6.24
C LEU A 70 6.50 -13.47 -6.41
N LYS A 71 5.49 -13.42 -7.28
CA LYS A 71 4.62 -14.56 -7.58
C LYS A 71 5.39 -15.69 -8.27
N GLN A 72 6.38 -15.39 -9.13
CA GLN A 72 7.24 -16.40 -9.74
C GLN A 72 8.12 -17.09 -8.68
N ALA A 73 8.69 -16.34 -7.75
CA ALA A 73 9.48 -16.90 -6.64
C ALA A 73 8.60 -17.66 -5.62
N HIS A 74 7.35 -17.24 -5.45
CA HIS A 74 6.40 -17.80 -4.49
C HIS A 74 5.01 -18.06 -5.14
N PRO A 75 4.86 -19.13 -5.95
CA PRO A 75 3.65 -19.35 -6.76
C PRO A 75 2.33 -19.42 -5.99
N ASP A 76 2.38 -19.92 -4.76
CA ASP A 76 1.19 -20.13 -3.91
C ASP A 76 0.78 -18.88 -3.12
N VAL A 77 1.58 -17.81 -3.15
CA VAL A 77 1.30 -16.58 -2.40
C VAL A 77 0.20 -15.77 -3.09
N PRO A 78 -0.91 -15.44 -2.42
CA PRO A 78 -1.99 -14.65 -3.02
C PRO A 78 -1.59 -13.19 -3.23
N ILE A 79 -2.03 -12.61 -4.34
CA ILE A 79 -2.09 -11.16 -4.60
C ILE A 79 -3.47 -10.67 -4.18
N ILE A 80 -3.49 -9.64 -3.33
CA ILE A 80 -4.70 -9.07 -2.73
C ILE A 80 -4.75 -7.58 -3.04
N ILE A 81 -5.89 -7.07 -3.51
CA ILE A 81 -6.05 -5.64 -3.85
C ILE A 81 -7.49 -5.17 -3.61
N GLY A 82 -7.69 -3.86 -3.46
CA GLY A 82 -9.04 -3.26 -3.50
C GLY A 82 -9.82 -3.65 -4.76
N ALA A 83 -11.09 -4.02 -4.60
CA ALA A 83 -11.91 -4.52 -5.71
C ALA A 83 -12.02 -3.53 -6.90
N GLY A 84 -12.00 -2.22 -6.62
CA GLY A 84 -12.08 -1.17 -7.64
C GLY A 84 -10.87 -1.07 -8.57
N ASP A 85 -9.70 -1.56 -8.14
CA ASP A 85 -8.44 -1.46 -8.89
C ASP A 85 -7.94 -2.80 -9.43
N ALA A 86 -8.63 -3.92 -9.15
CA ALA A 86 -8.18 -5.25 -9.54
C ALA A 86 -7.91 -5.42 -11.05
N ALA A 87 -8.66 -4.73 -11.90
CA ALA A 87 -8.48 -4.76 -13.35
C ALA A 87 -7.19 -4.05 -13.81
N MET A 88 -6.66 -3.09 -13.03
CA MET A 88 -5.44 -2.36 -13.36
C MET A 88 -4.21 -3.27 -13.33
N LEU A 89 -4.21 -4.30 -12.49
CA LEU A 89 -3.09 -5.26 -12.39
C LEU A 89 -2.66 -5.80 -13.74
N THR A 90 -3.63 -6.07 -14.62
CA THR A 90 -3.40 -6.76 -15.91
C THR A 90 -3.49 -5.83 -17.13
N ASP A 91 -3.64 -4.52 -16.93
CA ASP A 91 -3.83 -3.56 -18.01
C ASP A 91 -2.86 -2.38 -17.90
N SER A 92 -1.86 -2.37 -18.79
CA SER A 92 -0.78 -1.37 -18.78
C SER A 92 -1.24 0.07 -19.07
N THR A 93 -2.43 0.25 -19.66
CA THR A 93 -3.03 1.58 -19.83
C THR A 93 -3.68 2.03 -18.54
N GLN A 94 -4.43 1.14 -17.86
CA GLN A 94 -5.12 1.46 -16.61
C GLN A 94 -4.18 1.62 -15.42
N ASN A 95 -3.11 0.82 -15.33
CA ASN A 95 -2.08 0.98 -14.29
C ASN A 95 -1.07 2.10 -14.56
N LEU A 96 -1.26 2.86 -15.64
CA LEU A 96 -0.43 4.00 -16.05
C LEU A 96 0.99 3.66 -16.50
N SER A 97 1.38 2.39 -16.65
CA SER A 97 2.72 2.03 -17.12
C SER A 97 2.99 2.43 -18.58
N ALA A 98 2.01 2.25 -19.48
CA ALA A 98 2.15 2.52 -20.91
C ALA A 98 2.52 3.98 -21.24
N PRO A 99 1.89 5.01 -20.64
CA PRO A 99 2.32 6.40 -20.78
C PRO A 99 3.78 6.68 -20.40
N PHE A 100 4.37 5.90 -19.49
CA PHE A 100 5.78 6.02 -19.09
C PHE A 100 6.73 5.15 -19.92
N GLY A 101 6.23 4.47 -20.95
CA GLY A 101 7.03 3.61 -21.84
C GLY A 101 7.30 2.22 -21.27
N PHE A 102 6.60 1.83 -20.20
CA PHE A 102 6.62 0.49 -19.64
C PHE A 102 5.38 -0.29 -20.07
N ASP A 103 5.47 -1.61 -20.18
CA ASP A 103 4.31 -2.48 -20.41
C ASP A 103 4.17 -3.47 -19.26
N ILE A 104 3.89 -2.91 -18.07
CA ILE A 104 3.83 -3.69 -16.83
C ILE A 104 2.48 -4.40 -16.76
N THR A 105 2.56 -5.72 -16.59
CA THR A 105 1.40 -6.57 -16.31
C THR A 105 1.74 -7.46 -15.10
N SER A 106 0.99 -7.27 -14.03
CA SER A 106 0.96 -8.16 -12.87
C SER A 106 0.10 -9.39 -13.19
N PRO A 107 0.30 -10.54 -12.53
CA PRO A 107 -0.73 -11.55 -12.42
C PRO A 107 -2.03 -10.95 -11.86
N PRO A 108 -3.21 -11.49 -12.22
CA PRO A 108 -4.48 -11.02 -11.67
C PRO A 108 -4.53 -11.25 -10.15
N ALA A 109 -5.38 -10.49 -9.47
CA ALA A 109 -5.62 -10.67 -8.05
C ALA A 109 -6.20 -12.07 -7.78
N ASP A 110 -5.66 -12.76 -6.77
CA ASP A 110 -6.23 -14.01 -6.26
C ASP A 110 -7.41 -13.73 -5.32
N ARG A 111 -7.41 -12.55 -4.69
CA ARG A 111 -8.49 -12.08 -3.82
C ARG A 111 -8.64 -10.57 -3.93
N THR A 112 -9.87 -10.09 -3.83
CA THR A 112 -10.17 -8.67 -3.62
C THR A 112 -10.63 -8.39 -2.19
N VAL A 113 -10.50 -7.13 -1.77
CA VAL A 113 -11.04 -6.60 -0.50
C VAL A 113 -11.87 -5.34 -0.75
N SER A 114 -12.78 -5.05 0.17
CA SER A 114 -13.68 -3.88 0.14
C SER A 114 -13.76 -3.19 1.51
N GLU A 115 -14.35 -2.00 1.55
CA GLU A 115 -14.59 -1.22 2.78
C GLU A 115 -15.20 -2.08 3.91
N GLY A 116 -14.61 -1.97 5.10
CA GLY A 116 -15.13 -2.59 6.32
C GLY A 116 -14.77 -4.06 6.51
N GLU A 117 -14.06 -4.68 5.55
CA GLU A 117 -13.44 -5.99 5.75
C GLU A 117 -12.25 -5.92 6.73
N THR A 118 -11.95 -7.05 7.36
CA THR A 118 -10.68 -7.28 8.06
C THR A 118 -9.93 -8.40 7.35
N LEU A 119 -8.74 -8.08 6.83
CA LEU A 119 -7.83 -9.05 6.25
C LEU A 119 -6.88 -9.59 7.33
N THR A 120 -6.91 -10.91 7.55
CA THR A 120 -5.91 -11.56 8.42
C THR A 120 -4.77 -12.12 7.58
N VAL A 121 -3.55 -11.63 7.79
CA VAL A 121 -2.35 -12.02 7.04
C VAL A 121 -1.12 -12.00 7.95
N ALA A 122 -0.24 -13.00 7.87
CA ALA A 122 0.93 -13.14 8.76
C ALA A 122 0.60 -12.99 10.27
N GLY A 123 -0.59 -13.47 10.66
CA GLY A 123 -1.12 -13.33 12.02
C GLY A 123 -1.55 -11.92 12.43
N LEU A 124 -1.51 -10.93 11.53
CA LEU A 124 -1.94 -9.55 11.71
C LEU A 124 -3.37 -9.35 11.20
N ALA A 125 -4.17 -8.57 11.92
CA ALA A 125 -5.48 -8.09 11.46
C ALA A 125 -5.36 -6.70 10.85
N LEU A 126 -5.70 -6.57 9.58
CA LEU A 126 -5.67 -5.33 8.79
C LEU A 126 -7.12 -4.91 8.51
N ASP A 127 -7.59 -3.84 9.16
CA ASP A 127 -8.88 -3.25 8.81
C ASP A 127 -8.75 -2.51 7.48
N VAL A 128 -9.65 -2.80 6.54
CA VAL A 128 -9.65 -2.26 5.18
C VAL A 128 -10.60 -1.07 5.09
N PHE A 129 -10.08 0.06 4.61
CA PHE A 129 -10.89 1.24 4.31
C PHE A 129 -10.60 1.74 2.90
N GLU A 130 -11.65 2.00 2.13
CA GLU A 130 -11.57 2.61 0.81
C GLU A 130 -11.38 4.12 0.96
N ILE A 131 -10.33 4.66 0.32
CA ILE A 131 -10.09 6.10 0.24
C ILE A 131 -9.85 6.45 -1.23
N PRO A 132 -10.92 6.49 -2.06
CA PRO A 132 -10.78 6.76 -3.47
C PRO A 132 -10.35 8.21 -3.70
N GLY A 133 -9.75 8.46 -4.86
CA GLY A 133 -9.47 9.81 -5.36
C GLY A 133 -8.05 9.95 -5.91
N HIS A 134 -7.08 9.21 -5.40
CA HIS A 134 -5.83 8.98 -6.13
C HIS A 134 -6.05 7.95 -7.25
N SER A 135 -6.63 6.80 -6.89
CA SER A 135 -7.24 5.83 -7.79
C SER A 135 -8.68 5.52 -7.31
N PRO A 136 -9.56 4.98 -8.17
CA PRO A 136 -10.95 4.67 -7.82
C PRO A 136 -11.09 3.55 -6.77
N GLY A 137 -10.19 2.58 -6.73
CA GLY A 137 -10.22 1.43 -5.83
C GLY A 137 -9.17 1.44 -4.73
N HIS A 138 -8.55 2.60 -4.46
CA HIS A 138 -7.52 2.74 -3.43
C HIS A 138 -8.04 2.34 -2.05
N VAL A 139 -7.31 1.46 -1.38
CA VAL A 139 -7.55 1.06 0.01
C VAL A 139 -6.35 1.35 0.89
N VAL A 140 -6.62 1.69 2.14
CA VAL A 140 -5.62 1.74 3.21
C VAL A 140 -5.86 0.60 4.18
N TYR A 141 -4.76 0.11 4.77
CA TYR A 141 -4.81 -0.97 5.76
C TYR A 141 -4.44 -0.42 7.14
N VAL A 142 -5.34 -0.55 8.11
CA VAL A 142 -5.12 -0.08 9.48
C VAL A 142 -4.84 -1.27 10.39
N ILE A 143 -3.67 -1.28 11.02
CA ILE A 143 -3.26 -2.29 11.99
C ILE A 143 -3.42 -1.69 13.40
N ARG A 144 -4.55 -1.98 14.05
CA ARG A 144 -4.89 -1.42 15.37
C ARG A 144 -4.09 -2.01 16.52
N GLU A 145 -3.57 -3.22 16.36
CA GLU A 145 -2.81 -3.92 17.40
C GLU A 145 -1.39 -3.36 17.61
N THR A 146 -0.89 -2.51 16.70
CA THR A 146 0.37 -1.79 16.93
C THR A 146 0.16 -0.63 17.91
N GLN A 147 1.22 -0.27 18.63
CA GLN A 147 1.22 0.86 19.54
C GLN A 147 2.42 1.77 19.26
N PRO A 148 2.22 2.95 18.63
CA PRO A 148 0.94 3.49 18.14
C PRO A 148 0.33 2.66 16.99
N THR A 149 -0.96 2.90 16.71
CA THR A 149 -1.67 2.33 15.55
C THR A 149 -0.93 2.69 14.25
N THR A 150 -0.90 1.75 13.31
CA THR A 150 -0.18 1.88 12.04
C THR A 150 -1.17 1.86 10.88
N VAL A 151 -0.94 2.72 9.88
CA VAL A 151 -1.62 2.73 8.59
C VAL A 151 -0.61 2.47 7.48
N LEU A 152 -0.88 1.48 6.64
CA LEU A 152 -0.20 1.27 5.37
C LEU A 152 -1.05 1.98 4.31
N GLY A 153 -0.60 3.17 3.92
CA GLY A 153 -1.45 4.21 3.33
C GLY A 153 -1.36 4.36 1.82
N GLY A 154 -0.35 3.76 1.18
CA GLY A 154 -0.06 4.01 -0.24
C GLY A 154 -0.10 5.50 -0.56
N ASP A 155 -0.71 5.83 -1.69
CA ASP A 155 -0.77 7.20 -2.21
C ASP A 155 -1.93 8.06 -1.69
N VAL A 156 -2.48 7.75 -0.52
CA VAL A 156 -3.53 8.58 0.07
C VAL A 156 -2.96 9.81 0.75
N LEU A 157 -1.96 9.65 1.62
CA LEU A 157 -1.44 10.72 2.47
C LEU A 157 0.08 10.64 2.58
N PHE A 158 0.74 11.76 2.28
CA PHE A 158 2.19 11.91 2.39
C PHE A 158 2.55 12.95 3.45
N ARG A 159 3.83 13.00 3.82
CA ARG A 159 4.32 14.06 4.71
C ARG A 159 4.23 15.43 4.06
N GLY A 160 3.24 16.22 4.45
CA GLY A 160 2.98 17.56 3.91
C GLY A 160 2.36 17.58 2.51
N SER A 161 1.86 16.45 2.00
CA SER A 161 1.19 16.35 0.69
C SER A 161 0.14 15.23 0.66
N VAL A 162 -0.52 15.03 -0.48
CA VAL A 162 -1.40 13.89 -0.78
C VAL A 162 -1.06 13.33 -2.17
N GLY A 163 -1.58 12.14 -2.50
CA GLY A 163 -1.48 11.58 -3.85
C GLY A 163 -2.11 12.49 -4.89
N ARG A 164 -1.60 12.40 -6.13
CA ARG A 164 -2.17 13.19 -7.23
C ARG A 164 -3.54 12.66 -7.61
N THR A 165 -4.40 13.54 -8.10
CA THR A 165 -5.79 13.19 -8.46
C THR A 165 -6.15 13.60 -9.89
N ASP A 166 -5.13 13.81 -10.73
CA ASP A 166 -5.25 14.26 -12.13
C ASP A 166 -5.31 13.10 -13.14
N PHE A 167 -5.15 11.86 -12.66
CA PHE A 167 -5.28 10.65 -13.46
C PHE A 167 -6.76 10.31 -13.76
N PRO A 168 -7.03 9.49 -14.79
CA PRO A 168 -8.38 8.96 -15.04
C PRO A 168 -8.96 8.29 -13.78
N GLY A 169 -10.17 8.71 -13.38
CA GLY A 169 -10.81 8.22 -12.16
C GLY A 169 -10.37 8.92 -10.86
N GLY A 170 -9.41 9.84 -10.94
CA GLY A 170 -8.96 10.64 -9.79
C GLY A 170 -9.95 11.75 -9.40
N SER A 171 -9.96 12.11 -8.11
CA SER A 171 -10.79 13.17 -7.54
C SER A 171 -10.23 13.68 -6.21
N HIS A 172 -9.81 14.95 -6.19
CA HIS A 172 -9.28 15.60 -4.98
C HIS A 172 -10.32 15.65 -3.85
N GLU A 173 -11.58 15.92 -4.17
CA GLU A 173 -12.65 15.99 -3.17
C GLU A 173 -12.95 14.62 -2.54
N GLN A 174 -12.90 13.54 -3.33
CA GLN A 174 -13.03 12.18 -2.78
C GLN A 174 -11.83 11.84 -1.89
N LEU A 175 -10.61 12.13 -2.34
CA LEU A 175 -9.41 11.87 -1.58
C LEU A 175 -9.44 12.61 -0.23
N LYS A 176 -9.71 13.92 -0.27
CA LYS A 176 -9.80 14.77 0.92
C LYS A 176 -10.90 14.32 1.87
N SER A 177 -12.09 14.01 1.36
CA SER A 177 -13.20 13.54 2.21
C SER A 177 -12.93 12.17 2.82
N GLY A 178 -12.32 11.24 2.09
CA GLY A 178 -11.92 9.93 2.59
C GLY A 178 -10.82 10.00 3.65
N ILE A 179 -9.80 10.83 3.44
CA ILE A 179 -8.76 11.13 4.45
C ILE A 179 -9.39 11.63 5.75
N ARG A 180 -10.31 12.60 5.67
CA ARG A 180 -10.99 13.15 6.85
C ARG A 180 -11.92 12.14 7.52
N ARG A 181 -12.61 11.32 6.73
CA ARG A 181 -13.52 10.29 7.25
C ARG A 181 -12.77 9.19 7.98
N VAL A 182 -11.68 8.70 7.41
CA VAL A 182 -10.96 7.51 7.89
C VAL A 182 -9.78 7.91 8.75
N LEU A 183 -8.79 8.61 8.18
CA LEU A 183 -7.53 8.88 8.85
C LEU A 183 -7.71 9.89 9.99
N TRP A 184 -8.57 10.92 9.85
CA TRP A 184 -8.69 11.93 10.92
C TRP A 184 -9.50 11.40 12.11
N ALA A 185 -10.26 10.32 11.92
CA ALA A 185 -10.93 9.61 13.00
C ALA A 185 -9.97 8.74 13.85
N LEU A 186 -8.74 8.51 13.37
CA LEU A 186 -7.72 7.78 14.11
C LEU A 186 -7.01 8.67 15.15
N PRO A 187 -6.40 8.08 16.20
CA PRO A 187 -5.60 8.80 17.17
C PRO A 187 -4.48 9.62 16.51
N ASP A 188 -4.16 10.80 17.04
CA ASP A 188 -3.16 11.70 16.46
C ASP A 188 -1.74 11.11 16.40
N ASN A 189 -1.41 10.16 17.27
CA ASN A 189 -0.13 9.46 17.25
C ASN A 189 -0.09 8.29 16.26
N THR A 190 -1.17 8.01 15.53
CA THR A 190 -1.22 6.99 14.49
C THR A 190 -0.16 7.27 13.44
N VAL A 191 0.67 6.27 13.15
CA VAL A 191 1.77 6.34 12.18
C VAL A 191 1.24 5.95 10.81
N VAL A 192 1.59 6.72 9.78
CA VAL A 192 1.20 6.48 8.39
C VAL A 192 2.47 6.19 7.59
N TYR A 193 2.50 5.02 6.98
CA TYR A 193 3.52 4.57 6.03
C TYR A 193 3.02 4.86 4.61
N PRO A 194 3.54 5.92 3.95
CA PRO A 194 3.07 6.35 2.64
C PRO A 194 3.66 5.53 1.49
N GLY A 195 3.04 5.59 0.31
CA GLY A 195 3.61 5.07 -0.93
C GLY A 195 4.89 5.78 -1.35
N HIS A 196 5.05 7.06 -1.00
CA HIS A 196 6.27 7.83 -1.30
C HIS A 196 6.73 8.71 -0.13
N GLY A 197 8.05 8.89 -0.04
CA GLY A 197 8.66 9.80 0.92
C GLY A 197 8.60 9.29 2.37
N PRO A 198 8.85 10.16 3.35
CA PRO A 198 9.03 9.74 4.74
C PRO A 198 7.70 9.44 5.44
N VAL A 199 7.77 8.51 6.40
CA VAL A 199 6.70 8.22 7.38
C VAL A 199 6.22 9.49 8.08
N THR A 200 4.91 9.58 8.32
CA THR A 200 4.28 10.69 9.03
C THR A 200 3.30 10.20 10.10
N THR A 201 2.59 11.12 10.76
CA THR A 201 1.50 10.81 11.69
C THR A 201 0.25 11.58 11.36
N VAL A 202 -0.90 10.98 11.68
CA VAL A 202 -2.23 11.62 11.52
C VAL A 202 -2.26 13.00 12.16
N GLY A 203 -1.75 13.13 13.39
CA GLY A 203 -1.72 14.40 14.11
C GLY A 203 -0.82 15.45 13.46
N HIS A 204 0.33 15.05 12.89
CA HIS A 204 1.18 15.98 12.14
C HIS A 204 0.42 16.52 10.94
N GLU A 205 -0.12 15.63 10.10
CA GLU A 205 -0.79 16.02 8.86
C GLU A 205 -2.08 16.82 9.10
N LYS A 206 -2.87 16.50 10.13
CA LYS A 206 -4.01 17.32 10.56
C LYS A 206 -3.65 18.79 10.78
N ARG A 207 -2.47 19.06 11.34
CA ARG A 207 -2.04 20.42 11.72
C ARG A 207 -1.31 21.16 10.61
N THR A 208 -0.66 20.44 9.69
CA THR A 208 0.31 21.06 8.78
C THR A 208 0.09 20.76 7.31
N ASN A 209 -0.72 19.79 6.93
CA ASN A 209 -0.86 19.38 5.53
C ASN A 209 -1.75 20.37 4.75
N PRO A 210 -1.22 21.15 3.79
CA PRO A 210 -1.96 22.24 3.16
C PRO A 210 -3.10 21.78 2.24
N PHE A 211 -3.15 20.49 1.89
CA PHE A 211 -4.16 19.93 0.99
C PHE A 211 -5.41 19.45 1.72
N VAL A 212 -5.27 19.05 2.98
CA VAL A 212 -6.33 18.38 3.75
C VAL A 212 -6.57 18.95 5.13
N ALA A 213 -5.69 19.84 5.63
CA ALA A 213 -5.95 20.64 6.82
C ALA A 213 -7.22 21.49 6.64
N ASP A 214 -7.91 21.74 7.75
CA ASP A 214 -9.05 22.66 7.82
C ASP A 214 -8.60 24.11 7.99
#